data_AF-A0A843MEW5-F1
#
_entry.id   AF-A0A843MEW5-F1
#
_cell.length_a   1.000
_cell.length_b   1.000
_cell.length_c   1.000
_cell.angle_alpha   90.00
_cell.angle_beta   90.00
_cell.angle_gamma   90.00
#
_symmetry.space_group_name_H-M   'P 1'
#
loop_
_entity.id
_entity.type
_entity.pdbx_description
1 polymer ?
#
loop_
_entity_poly.entity_id
_entity_poly.type
_entity_poly.pdbx_seq_one_letter_code
_entity_poly.pdbx_strand_id
1 'polypeptide(L)'
;MTHRVPIHILLHGYPDDISRLILEGIQSDQILIDVIVRPDRSSWEKFPDAACILVGNEPGQTDLSSTIQEIRTYWQTAAVLSCST
;
A
#
# COMPACT_ATOMS: atom_id res chain seq x y z
N MET A 1 26.70 11.65 3.94
CA MET A 1 25.41 11.76 3.23
C MET A 1 24.66 10.47 3.46
N THR A 2 23.65 10.46 4.33
CA THR A 2 22.80 9.27 4.52
C THR A 2 21.96 9.09 3.27
N HIS A 3 22.27 8.08 2.46
CA HIS A 3 21.38 7.62 1.41
C HIS A 3 20.06 7.23 2.08
N ARG A 4 19.03 8.06 1.89
CA ARG A 4 17.67 7.68 2.30
C ARG A 4 17.15 6.74 1.21
N VAL A 5 16.91 5.50 1.60
CA VAL A 5 16.27 4.52 0.72
C VAL A 5 14.81 4.98 0.55
N PRO A 6 14.31 5.15 -0.69
CA PRO A 6 12.91 5.47 -0.90
C PRO A 6 12.06 4.33 -0.32
N ILE A 7 11.10 4.69 0.53
CA ILE A 7 10.15 3.73 1.07
C ILE A 7 9.00 3.64 0.07
N HIS A 8 8.71 2.46 -0.44
CA HIS A 8 7.57 2.25 -1.33
C HIS A 8 6.34 1.88 -0.50
N ILE A 9 5.28 2.69 -0.60
CA ILE A 9 3.99 2.43 0.07
C ILE A 9 2.93 2.12 -0.97
N LEU A 10 2.24 1.00 -0.79
CA LEU A 10 1.16 0.56 -1.68
C LEU A 10 -0.20 0.75 -1.00
N LEU A 11 -1.14 1.38 -1.70
CA LEU A 11 -2.53 1.50 -1.24
C LEU A 11 -3.41 0.51 -2.02
N HIS A 12 -4.08 -0.39 -1.31
CA HIS A 12 -5.00 -1.37 -1.88
C HIS A 12 -6.38 -1.28 -1.22
N GLY A 13 -7.45 -1.37 -2.02
CA GLY A 13 -8.83 -1.41 -1.54
C GLY A 13 -9.44 -0.09 -1.04
N TYR A 14 -8.70 1.02 -1.08
CA TYR A 14 -9.23 2.34 -0.75
C TYR A 14 -9.89 3.00 -1.96
N PRO A 15 -11.05 3.67 -1.81
CA PRO A 15 -11.58 4.60 -2.81
C PRO A 15 -10.55 5.65 -3.25
N ASP A 16 -10.70 6.22 -4.46
CA ASP A 16 -9.70 7.13 -5.03
C ASP A 16 -9.54 8.42 -4.21
N ASP A 17 -10.63 8.95 -3.67
CA ASP A 17 -10.65 10.11 -2.76
C ASP A 17 -9.93 9.83 -1.45
N ILE A 18 -10.16 8.66 -0.84
CA ILE A 18 -9.47 8.23 0.38
C ILE A 18 -7.98 7.98 0.11
N SER A 19 -7.66 7.34 -1.02
CA SER A 19 -6.28 7.12 -1.45
C SER A 19 -5.52 8.44 -1.60
N ARG A 20 -6.19 9.46 -2.15
CA ARG A 20 -5.62 10.80 -2.28
C ARG A 20 -5.37 11.47 -0.93
N LEU A 21 -6.30 11.35 0.02
CA LEU A 21 -6.12 11.90 1.37
C LEU A 21 -4.96 11.24 2.12
N ILE A 22 -4.83 9.92 2.01
CA ILE A 22 -3.71 9.17 2.58
C ILE A 22 -2.39 9.64 1.96
N LEU A 23 -2.36 9.79 0.63
CA LEU A 23 -1.19 10.30 -0.09
C LEU A 23 -0.79 11.71 0.37
N GLU A 24 -1.75 12.63 0.46
CA GLU A 24 -1.52 14.01 0.93
C GLU A 24 -0.97 14.02 2.36
N GLY A 25 -1.54 13.20 3.25
CA GLY A 25 -1.04 13.04 4.63
C GLY A 25 0.41 12.58 4.68
N ILE A 26 0.72 11.50 3.95
CA ILE A 26 2.07 10.93 3.87
C ILE A 26 3.09 11.95 3.32
N GLN A 27 2.73 12.68 2.26
CA GLN A 27 3.60 13.68 1.65
C GLN A 27 3.82 14.90 2.56
N SER A 28 2.80 15.27 3.35
CA SER A 28 2.88 16.41 4.27
C SER A 28 3.89 16.19 5.41
N ASP A 29 4.10 14.93 5.82
CA ASP A 29 5.05 14.53 6.87
C ASP A 29 6.52 14.46 6.39
N GLN A 30 6.80 14.84 5.13
CA GLN A 30 8.15 14.86 4.52
C GLN A 30 8.92 13.54 4.58
N ILE A 31 8.23 12.42 4.74
CA ILE A 31 8.85 11.11 4.61
C ILE A 31 9.10 10.90 3.10
N LEU A 32 10.36 10.62 2.71
CA LEU A 32 10.73 10.34 1.31
C LEU A 32 10.10 9.02 0.88
N ILE A 33 8.96 9.10 0.21
CA ILE A 33 8.13 7.95 -0.13
C ILE A 33 7.68 8.06 -1.59
N ASP A 34 7.90 6.99 -2.34
CA ASP A 34 7.14 6.75 -3.58
C ASP A 34 5.88 5.96 -3.20
N VAL A 35 4.72 6.63 -3.31
CA VAL A 35 3.43 6.01 -3.02
C VAL A 35 2.81 5.54 -4.32
N ILE A 36 2.41 4.26 -4.35
CA ILE A 36 1.73 3.64 -5.48
C ILE A 36 0.29 3.41 -5.09
N VAL A 37 -0.60 4.13 -5.76
CA VAL A 37 -2.04 4.00 -5.56
C VAL A 37 -2.56 2.92 -6.50
N ARG A 38 -3.09 1.83 -5.93
CA ARG A 38 -3.80 0.75 -6.63
C ARG A 38 -3.05 0.13 -7.81
N PRO A 39 -1.97 -0.62 -7.56
CA PRO A 39 -1.41 -1.43 -8.63
C PRO A 39 -2.38 -2.58 -8.93
N ASP A 40 -2.79 -2.67 -10.19
CA ASP A 40 -3.39 -3.88 -10.74
C ASP A 40 -2.39 -5.05 -10.62
N ARG A 41 -2.86 -6.30 -10.65
CA ARG A 41 -1.97 -7.48 -10.51
C ARG A 41 -0.74 -7.44 -11.43
N SER A 42 -0.85 -6.84 -12.62
CA SER A 42 0.28 -6.72 -13.55
C SER A 42 1.36 -5.73 -13.07
N SER A 43 0.99 -4.76 -12.24
CA SER A 43 1.92 -3.81 -11.65
C SER A 43 2.65 -4.35 -10.42
N TRP A 44 2.22 -5.50 -9.86
CA TRP A 44 2.82 -6.06 -8.65
C TRP A 44 4.27 -6.51 -8.89
N GLU A 45 4.55 -7.04 -10.08
CA GLU A 45 5.91 -7.42 -10.51
C GLU A 45 6.87 -6.22 -10.65
N LYS A 46 6.33 -5.01 -10.83
CA LYS A 46 7.14 -3.79 -11.00
C LYS A 46 7.65 -3.20 -9.69
N PHE A 47 7.10 -3.64 -8.56
CA PHE A 47 7.40 -3.07 -7.24
C PHE A 47 7.73 -4.15 -6.22
N PRO A 48 8.73 -5.02 -6.47
CA PRO A 48 9.04 -6.17 -5.60
C PRO A 48 9.48 -5.76 -4.18
N ASP A 49 9.80 -4.48 -3.97
CA ASP A 49 10.39 -3.91 -2.76
C ASP A 49 9.44 -3.00 -1.98
N ALA A 50 8.11 -3.15 -2.14
CA ALA A 50 7.14 -2.46 -1.30
C ALA A 50 7.47 -2.69 0.18
N ALA A 51 7.77 -1.61 0.91
CA ALA A 51 8.15 -1.67 2.32
C ALA A 51 6.89 -1.72 3.21
N CYS A 52 5.81 -1.09 2.77
CA CYS A 52 4.54 -1.06 3.49
C CYS A 52 3.37 -1.14 2.51
N ILE A 53 2.34 -1.88 2.91
CA ILE A 53 1.10 -2.04 2.14
C ILE A 53 -0.07 -1.71 3.06
N LEU A 54 -0.79 -0.63 2.74
CA LEU A 54 -2.02 -0.24 3.41
C LEU A 54 -3.20 -0.89 2.70
N VAL A 55 -3.98 -1.66 3.44
CA VAL A 55 -5.15 -2.39 2.92
C VAL A 55 -6.41 -1.80 3.54
N GLY A 56 -7.27 -1.25 2.69
CA GLY A 56 -8.62 -0.81 3.04
C GLY A 56 -9.66 -1.83 2.62
N ASN A 57 -10.86 -1.72 3.19
CA ASN A 57 -12.02 -2.49 2.74
C ASN A 57 -12.58 -1.91 1.45
N GLU A 58 -12.64 -2.71 0.38
CA GLU A 58 -13.45 -2.35 -0.78
C GLU A 58 -14.95 -2.43 -0.42
N PRO A 59 -15.80 -1.59 -1.04
CA PRO A 59 -17.25 -1.69 -0.86
C PRO A 59 -17.75 -3.09 -1.22
N GLY A 60 -18.33 -3.80 -0.24
CA GLY A 60 -18.83 -5.17 -0.41
C GLY A 60 -17.82 -6.28 -0.08
N GLN A 61 -16.59 -5.92 0.31
CA GLN A 61 -15.61 -6.87 0.81
C GLN A 61 -15.81 -7.11 2.31
N THR A 62 -16.23 -8.32 2.67
CA THR A 62 -16.48 -8.73 4.06
C THR A 62 -15.28 -9.39 4.72
N ASP A 63 -14.26 -9.78 3.96
CA ASP A 63 -13.07 -10.46 4.48
C ASP A 63 -11.79 -9.96 3.79
N LEU A 64 -10.88 -9.40 4.60
CA LEU A 64 -9.56 -8.94 4.19
C LEU A 64 -8.52 -10.08 4.23
N SER A 65 -8.82 -11.20 4.87
CA SER A 65 -7.83 -12.25 5.12
C SER A 65 -7.31 -12.89 3.83
N SER A 66 -8.18 -13.08 2.85
CA SER A 66 -7.83 -13.57 1.50
C SER A 66 -6.93 -12.59 0.75
N THR A 67 -7.26 -11.29 0.78
CA THR A 67 -6.44 -10.23 0.18
C THR A 67 -5.07 -10.11 0.85
N ILE A 68 -5.01 -10.17 2.19
CA ILE A 68 -3.74 -10.14 2.91
C ILE A 68 -2.89 -11.37 2.60
N GLN A 69 -3.50 -12.56 2.50
CA GLN A 69 -2.80 -13.77 2.08
C GLN A 69 -2.23 -13.62 0.68
N GLU A 70 -3.02 -13.10 -0.27
CA GLU A 70 -2.57 -12.83 -1.63
C GLU A 70 -1.41 -11.83 -1.65
N ILE A 71 -1.53 -10.69 -0.96
CA ILE A 71 -0.46 -9.69 -0.86
C ILE A 71 0.84 -10.32 -0.32
N ARG A 72 0.75 -11.19 0.69
CA ARG A 72 1.92 -11.84 1.29
C ARG A 72 2.61 -12.85 0.36
N THR A 73 1.95 -13.35 -0.69
CA THR A 73 2.65 -14.21 -1.66
C THR A 73 3.65 -13.42 -2.52
N TYR A 74 3.34 -12.15 -2.81
CA TYR A 74 4.18 -11.26 -3.61
C TYR A 74 5.15 -10.44 -2.77
N TRP A 75 4.71 -9.96 -1.60
CA TRP A 75 5.51 -9.11 -0.71
C TRP A 75 5.64 -9.71 0.68
N GLN A 76 6.50 -10.73 0.77
CA GLN A 76 6.68 -11.50 2.00
C GLN A 76 7.22 -10.66 3.17
N THR A 77 8.02 -9.63 2.88
CA THR A 77 8.71 -8.78 3.85
C THR A 77 8.01 -7.45 4.12
N ALA A 78 6.97 -7.11 3.36
CA ALA A 78 6.26 -5.84 3.54
C ALA A 78 5.50 -5.82 4.87
N ALA A 79 5.51 -4.67 5.53
CA ALA A 79 4.57 -4.41 6.61
C ALA A 79 3.16 -4.27 6.02
N VAL A 80 2.22 -5.14 6.42
CA VAL A 80 0.83 -5.06 6.00
C VAL A 80 0.00 -4.44 7.11
N LEU A 81 -0.59 -3.29 6.85
CA LEU A 81 -1.46 -2.58 7.77
C LEU A 81 -2.87 -2.54 7.18
N SER A 82 -3.80 -3.23 7.84
CA SER A 82 -5.21 -3.22 7.46
C SER A 82 -5.98 -2.23 8.32
N CYS A 83 -6.77 -1.36 7.70
CA CYS A 83 -7.73 -0.51 8.40
C CYS A 83 -9.14 -1.07 8.15
N SER A 84 -9.69 -1.78 9.15
CA SER A 84 -11.09 -2.18 9.13
C SER A 84 -11.93 -0.98 9.57
N THR A 85 -12.82 -0.51 8.69
CA THR A 85 -13.92 0.39 9.05
C THR A 85 -14.96 -0.30 9.92
#